data_AF-A0A564W7K3-F1
#
_entry.id   AF-A0A564W7K3-F1
#
_cell.length_a   1.000
_cell.length_b   1.000
_cell.length_c   1.000
_cell.angle_alpha   90.00
_cell.angle_beta   90.00
_cell.angle_gamma   90.00
#
_symmetry.space_group_name_H-M   'P 1'
#
loop_
_entity.id
_entity.type
_entity.pdbx_description
1 polymer ?
#
loop_
_entity_poly.entity_id
_entity_poly.type
_entity_poly.pdbx_seq_one_letter_code
_entity_poly.pdbx_strand_id
1 'polypeptide(L)'
;MEREITEVYCGNGKGKTTLAVGRGLRFAIQGKSVIIIQFLKGRERRELDFLEELDNFDFKIFRFEKMDTCYNDLSEQEKAEERTNILNGLNFARKVIATRECDFLLLDEILGLMDKGIAPVETIIDMLKQKDESMHIIMTGCWLPDALKPYVDSITTITTELTDQERE
;
A
#
# COMPACT_ATOMS: atom_id res chain seq x y z
N MET A 1 -1.47 13.22 -23.79
CA MET A 1 -0.83 12.90 -22.50
C MET A 1 -1.16 11.46 -22.21
N GLU A 2 -0.15 10.63 -21.89
CA GLU A 2 -0.42 9.29 -21.34
C GLU A 2 -1.03 9.44 -19.95
N ARG A 3 -2.08 8.67 -19.66
CA ARG A 3 -2.75 8.62 -18.35
C ARG A 3 -1.96 7.72 -17.42
N GLU A 4 -1.80 8.15 -16.17
CA GLU A 4 -1.19 7.33 -15.13
C GLU A 4 -2.14 6.22 -14.66
N ILE A 5 -1.59 5.03 -14.47
CA ILE A 5 -2.36 3.81 -14.24
C ILE A 5 -2.47 3.45 -12.76
N THR A 6 -3.41 2.57 -12.44
CA THR A 6 -3.58 1.94 -11.13
C THR A 6 -3.12 0.48 -11.22
N GLU A 7 -2.07 0.13 -10.50
CA GLU A 7 -1.48 -1.20 -10.48
C GLU A 7 -1.76 -1.92 -9.16
N VAL A 8 -1.84 -3.25 -9.21
CA VAL A 8 -1.91 -4.12 -8.04
C VAL A 8 -0.76 -5.11 -8.06
N TYR A 9 0.01 -5.16 -6.98
CA TYR A 9 1.00 -6.21 -6.75
C TYR A 9 0.51 -7.15 -5.66
N CYS A 10 0.12 -8.37 -6.05
CA CYS A 10 -0.47 -9.35 -5.15
C CYS A 10 0.23 -10.71 -5.18
N GLY A 11 -0.25 -11.65 -4.37
CA GLY A 11 0.28 -13.02 -4.29
C GLY A 11 1.16 -13.28 -3.08
N ASN A 12 1.48 -14.56 -2.88
CA ASN A 12 2.19 -15.06 -1.69
C ASN A 12 3.71 -14.91 -1.78
N GLY A 13 4.23 -14.43 -2.91
CA GLY A 13 5.65 -14.21 -3.08
C GLY A 13 6.16 -12.97 -2.33
N LYS A 14 7.45 -13.01 -1.96
CA LYS A 14 8.16 -11.87 -1.37
C LYS A 14 8.52 -10.84 -2.45
N GLY A 15 8.62 -9.57 -2.05
CA GLY A 15 9.11 -8.49 -2.93
C GLY A 15 8.05 -7.54 -3.51
N LYS A 16 6.76 -7.70 -3.15
CA LYS A 16 5.67 -6.78 -3.60
C LYS A 16 5.96 -5.33 -3.22
N THR A 17 6.22 -5.07 -1.93
CA THR A 17 6.58 -3.74 -1.42
C THR A 17 7.87 -3.24 -2.07
N THR A 18 8.90 -4.07 -2.20
CA THR A 18 10.17 -3.69 -2.83
C THR A 18 9.99 -3.25 -4.29
N LEU A 19 9.18 -3.99 -5.06
CA LEU A 19 8.84 -3.63 -6.43
C LEU A 19 8.09 -2.29 -6.48
N ALA A 20 7.13 -2.08 -5.59
CA ALA A 20 6.37 -0.84 -5.51
C ALA A 20 7.23 0.37 -5.12
N VAL A 21 8.12 0.22 -4.14
CA VAL A 21 9.07 1.25 -3.72
C VAL A 21 10.03 1.60 -4.86
N GLY A 22 10.55 0.61 -5.58
CA GLY A 22 11.41 0.84 -6.74
C GLY A 22 10.71 1.62 -7.86
N ARG A 23 9.39 1.44 -8.03
CA ARG A 23 8.58 2.25 -8.94
C ARG A 23 8.45 3.69 -8.45
N GLY A 24 8.16 3.89 -7.16
CA GLY A 24 8.12 5.22 -6.55
C GLY A 24 9.45 5.97 -6.72
N LEU A 25 10.58 5.30 -6.51
CA LEU A 25 11.90 5.91 -6.73
C LEU A 25 12.14 6.37 -8.17
N ARG A 26 11.63 5.66 -9.17
CA ARG A 26 11.69 6.11 -10.56
C ARG A 26 10.88 7.38 -10.81
N PHE A 27 9.74 7.53 -10.13
CA PHE A 27 8.93 8.75 -10.18
C PHE A 27 9.67 9.91 -9.50
N ALA A 28 10.21 9.69 -8.30
CA ALA A 28 10.99 10.68 -7.58
C ALA A 28 12.19 11.22 -8.38
N ILE A 29 12.92 10.35 -9.09
CA ILE A 29 14.04 10.75 -9.97
C ILE A 29 13.59 11.67 -11.11
N GLN A 30 12.33 11.60 -11.53
CA GLN A 30 11.74 12.50 -12.53
C GLN A 30 11.26 13.83 -11.91
N GLY A 31 11.52 14.08 -10.63
CA GLY A 31 11.04 15.24 -9.89
C GLY A 31 9.57 15.16 -9.49
N LYS A 32 8.96 13.98 -9.58
CA LYS A 32 7.57 13.75 -9.16
C LYS A 32 7.48 13.47 -7.65
N SER A 33 6.39 13.91 -7.06
CA SER A 33 6.09 13.72 -5.63
C SER A 33 5.59 12.30 -5.34
N VAL A 34 6.10 11.70 -4.27
CA VAL A 34 5.83 10.30 -3.90
C VAL A 34 5.32 10.22 -2.47
N ILE A 35 4.13 9.64 -2.30
CA ILE A 35 3.58 9.31 -0.98
C ILE A 35 3.46 7.80 -0.83
N ILE A 36 3.94 7.29 0.30
CA ILE A 36 3.79 5.89 0.71
C ILE A 36 2.93 5.86 1.98
N ILE A 37 1.85 5.10 1.96
CA ILE A 37 1.01 4.83 3.13
C ILE A 37 1.08 3.34 3.41
N GLN A 38 1.59 2.97 4.59
CA GLN A 38 1.75 1.57 4.97
C GLN A 38 0.68 1.13 5.97
N PHE A 39 0.10 -0.02 5.69
CA PHE A 39 -0.90 -0.68 6.51
C PHE A 39 -0.38 -2.03 7.05
N LEU A 40 -0.91 -2.48 8.19
CA LEU A 40 -0.67 -3.79 8.81
C LEU A 40 0.81 -4.11 9.09
N LYS A 41 1.68 -3.11 9.22
CA LYS A 41 3.13 -3.33 9.34
C LYS A 41 3.58 -3.76 10.74
N GLY A 42 2.80 -3.48 11.79
CA GLY A 42 3.11 -3.97 13.16
C GLY A 42 4.58 -3.74 13.56
N ARG A 43 5.37 -4.82 13.67
CA ARG A 43 6.82 -4.81 14.02
C ARG A 43 7.75 -4.32 12.92
N GLU A 44 7.36 -4.42 11.66
CA GLU A 44 8.15 -4.01 10.49
C GLU A 44 8.04 -2.50 10.24
N ARG A 45 8.19 -1.72 11.31
CA ARG A 45 8.27 -0.27 11.22
C ARG A 45 9.73 0.07 10.92
N ARG A 46 9.94 0.99 9.97
CA ARG A 46 11.23 1.66 9.67
C ARG A 46 12.12 1.11 8.55
N GLU A 47 11.73 0.05 7.84
CA GLU A 47 12.54 -0.42 6.69
C GLU A 47 12.73 0.64 5.60
N LEU A 48 11.78 1.58 5.48
CA LEU A 48 11.76 2.59 4.41
C LEU A 48 12.09 4.00 4.89
N ASP A 49 12.36 4.22 6.18
CA ASP A 49 12.51 5.58 6.74
C ASP A 49 13.68 6.34 6.13
N PHE A 50 14.73 5.63 5.70
CA PHE A 50 15.87 6.23 4.99
C PHE A 50 15.47 6.95 3.69
N LEU A 51 14.30 6.65 3.10
CA LEU A 51 13.81 7.35 1.91
C LEU A 51 13.41 8.79 2.21
N GLU A 52 12.97 9.09 3.44
CA GLU A 52 12.65 10.46 3.85
C GLU A 52 13.90 11.30 4.10
N GLU A 53 15.06 10.66 4.29
CA GLU A 53 16.37 11.33 4.44
C GLU A 53 16.97 11.75 3.09
N LEU A 54 16.33 11.40 1.97
CA LEU A 54 16.79 11.74 0.63
C LEU A 54 16.35 13.16 0.24
N ASP A 55 17.05 14.18 0.74
CA ASP A 55 16.73 15.62 0.59
C ASP A 55 16.43 16.09 -0.85
N ASN A 56 16.93 15.39 -1.87
CA ASN A 56 16.73 15.74 -3.27
C ASN A 56 15.39 15.24 -3.85
N PHE A 57 14.60 14.48 -3.09
CA PHE A 57 13.38 13.85 -3.56
C PHE A 57 12.20 14.16 -2.63
N ASP A 58 11.01 14.39 -3.20
CA ASP A 58 9.79 14.58 -2.43
C ASP A 58 9.16 13.23 -2.07
N PHE A 59 9.76 12.55 -1.09
CA PHE A 59 9.22 11.34 -0.47
C PHE A 59 8.54 11.69 0.86
N LYS A 60 7.35 11.11 1.08
CA LYS A 60 6.69 11.12 2.38
C LYS A 60 6.16 9.74 2.72
N ILE A 61 6.41 9.27 3.93
CA ILE A 61 5.95 7.96 4.41
C ILE A 61 5.01 8.15 5.60
N PHE A 62 3.82 7.57 5.50
CA PHE A 62 2.81 7.66 6.54
C PHE A 62 2.45 6.29 7.10
N ARG A 63 2.37 6.24 8.43
CA ARG A 63 1.91 5.09 9.21
C ARG A 63 0.99 5.61 10.31
N PHE A 64 -0.15 4.97 10.47
CA PHE A 64 -1.18 5.43 11.42
C PHE A 64 -1.34 4.49 12.62
N GLU A 65 -1.05 3.20 12.42
CA GLU A 65 -0.96 2.19 13.47
C GLU A 65 -0.04 2.64 14.60
N LYS A 66 -0.40 2.30 15.84
CA LYS A 66 0.34 2.66 17.06
C LYS A 66 1.03 1.47 17.71
N MET A 67 0.53 0.25 17.50
CA MET A 67 1.06 -0.95 18.13
C MET A 67 2.20 -1.59 17.32
N ASP A 68 3.34 -1.85 17.96
CA ASP A 68 4.48 -2.56 17.37
C ASP A 68 4.26 -4.09 17.33
N THR A 69 3.02 -4.56 17.16
CA THR A 69 2.67 -5.99 17.12
C THR A 69 1.84 -6.25 15.86
N CYS A 70 2.02 -7.41 15.23
CA CYS A 70 1.21 -7.77 14.07
C CYS A 70 -0.27 -7.76 14.45
N TYR A 71 -1.12 -7.19 13.59
CA TYR A 71 -2.56 -7.04 13.87
C TYR A 71 -3.25 -8.35 14.28
N ASN A 72 -2.79 -9.49 13.75
CA ASN A 72 -3.36 -10.81 14.07
C ASN A 72 -3.07 -11.27 15.51
N ASP A 73 -1.95 -10.81 16.07
CA ASP A 73 -1.44 -11.22 17.38
C ASP A 73 -1.93 -10.30 18.51
N LEU A 74 -2.65 -9.24 18.16
CA LEU A 74 -3.30 -8.32 19.11
C LEU A 74 -4.51 -9.00 19.79
N SER A 75 -4.77 -8.61 21.03
CA SER A 75 -6.05 -8.92 21.69
C SER A 75 -7.22 -8.23 21.00
N GLU A 76 -8.46 -8.69 21.22
CA GLU A 76 -9.64 -8.08 20.61
C GLU A 76 -9.83 -6.60 21.01
N GLN A 77 -9.44 -6.22 22.23
CA GLN A 77 -9.45 -4.83 22.67
C GLN A 77 -8.44 -4.00 21.88
N GLU A 78 -7.19 -4.47 21.77
CA GLU A 78 -6.14 -3.79 21.01
C GLU A 78 -6.49 -3.70 19.52
N LYS A 79 -7.09 -4.75 18.93
CA LYS A 79 -7.59 -4.72 17.55
C LYS A 79 -8.64 -3.65 17.34
N ALA A 80 -9.53 -3.41 18.30
CA ALA A 80 -10.56 -2.38 18.19
C ALA A 80 -9.94 -0.97 18.19
N GLU A 81 -8.95 -0.73 19.05
CA GLU A 81 -8.19 0.52 19.09
C GLU A 81 -7.39 0.71 17.80
N GLU A 82 -6.67 -0.32 17.36
CA GLU A 82 -5.82 -0.26 16.18
C GLU A 82 -6.62 -0.15 14.88
N ARG A 83 -7.82 -0.74 14.83
CA ARG A 83 -8.76 -0.55 13.72
C ARG A 83 -9.07 0.93 13.50
N THR A 84 -9.24 1.71 14.57
CA THR A 84 -9.49 3.15 14.47
C THR A 84 -8.32 3.88 13.82
N ASN A 85 -7.09 3.54 14.22
CA ASN A 85 -5.87 4.09 13.64
C ASN A 85 -5.74 3.74 12.15
N ILE A 86 -6.00 2.48 11.78
CA ILE A 86 -5.96 2.02 10.39
C ILE A 86 -7.00 2.75 9.53
N LEU A 87 -8.22 2.93 10.05
CA LEU A 87 -9.27 3.69 9.35
C LEU A 87 -8.89 5.17 9.17
N ASN A 88 -8.14 5.77 10.09
CA ASN A 88 -7.58 7.12 9.90
C ASN A 88 -6.58 7.16 8.73
N GLY A 89 -5.73 6.14 8.61
CA GLY A 89 -4.84 6.00 7.45
C GLY A 89 -5.58 5.84 6.14
N LEU A 90 -6.70 5.10 6.13
CA LEU A 90 -7.55 4.97 4.96
C LEU A 90 -8.25 6.29 4.58
N ASN A 91 -8.73 7.05 5.58
CA ASN A 91 -9.28 8.38 5.36
C ASN A 91 -8.22 9.35 4.82
N PHE A 92 -6.98 9.25 5.29
CA PHE A 92 -5.86 10.03 4.77
C PHE A 92 -5.54 9.66 3.32
N ALA A 93 -5.46 8.37 2.99
CA ALA A 93 -5.29 7.92 1.61
C ALA A 93 -6.40 8.46 0.68
N ARG A 94 -7.66 8.43 1.12
CA ARG A 94 -8.78 9.03 0.37
C ARG A 94 -8.56 10.53 0.14
N LYS A 95 -8.09 11.24 1.16
CA LYS A 95 -7.78 12.67 1.04
C LYS A 95 -6.67 12.90 0.02
N VAL A 96 -5.55 12.20 0.12
CA VAL A 96 -4.41 12.32 -0.81
C VAL A 96 -4.87 12.16 -2.28
N ILE A 97 -5.72 11.16 -2.54
CA ILE A 97 -6.29 10.94 -3.88
C ILE A 97 -7.17 12.12 -4.30
N ALA A 98 -8.12 12.52 -3.45
CA ALA A 98 -9.08 13.58 -3.77
C ALA A 98 -8.45 14.97 -3.93
N THR A 99 -7.39 15.27 -3.18
CA THR A 99 -6.68 16.55 -3.22
C THR A 99 -5.49 16.55 -4.17
N ARG A 100 -5.16 15.40 -4.76
CA ARG A 100 -4.02 15.21 -5.67
C ARG A 100 -2.70 15.66 -5.04
N GLU A 101 -2.48 15.27 -3.79
CA GLU A 101 -1.31 15.68 -3.00
C GLU A 101 0.01 15.07 -3.49
N CYS A 102 -0.04 14.07 -4.39
CA CYS A 102 1.15 13.51 -5.00
C CYS A 102 0.92 13.02 -6.44
N ASP A 103 2.01 12.79 -7.16
CA ASP A 103 2.01 12.19 -8.50
C ASP A 103 2.03 10.66 -8.44
N PHE A 104 2.60 10.08 -7.38
CA PHE A 104 2.67 8.64 -7.15
C PHE A 104 2.26 8.29 -5.72
N LEU A 105 1.29 7.40 -5.59
CA LEU A 105 0.77 6.91 -4.31
C LEU A 105 0.95 5.40 -4.20
N LEU A 106 1.72 4.96 -3.20
CA LEU A 106 1.80 3.57 -2.79
C LEU A 106 0.91 3.33 -1.56
N LEU A 107 -0.07 2.45 -1.71
CA LEU A 107 -0.92 1.93 -0.65
C LEU A 107 -0.42 0.51 -0.29
N ASP A 108 0.59 0.46 0.57
CA ASP A 108 1.29 -0.78 0.92
C ASP A 108 0.48 -1.60 1.92
N GLU A 109 0.19 -2.86 1.59
CA GLU A 109 -0.63 -3.83 2.33
C GLU A 109 -2.10 -3.42 2.54
N ILE A 110 -2.60 -2.47 1.74
CA ILE A 110 -4.01 -2.04 1.80
C ILE A 110 -4.99 -3.18 1.49
N LEU A 111 -4.61 -4.15 0.65
CA LEU A 111 -5.49 -5.26 0.32
C LEU A 111 -5.78 -6.14 1.54
N GLY A 112 -4.82 -6.22 2.48
CA GLY A 112 -5.00 -6.95 3.73
C GLY A 112 -6.11 -6.37 4.61
N LEU A 113 -6.50 -5.10 4.44
CA LEU A 113 -7.60 -4.51 5.21
C LEU A 113 -8.95 -5.20 4.95
N MET A 114 -9.14 -5.70 3.73
CA MET A 114 -10.35 -6.44 3.36
C MET A 114 -10.30 -7.86 3.93
N ASP A 115 -9.13 -8.52 3.86
CA ASP A 115 -8.91 -9.85 4.43
C ASP A 115 -9.14 -9.88 5.95
N LYS A 116 -8.85 -8.76 6.63
CA LYS A 116 -9.06 -8.60 8.09
C LYS A 116 -10.46 -8.06 8.45
N GLY A 117 -11.33 -7.80 7.48
CA GLY A 117 -12.65 -7.21 7.72
C GLY A 117 -12.60 -5.81 8.32
N ILE A 118 -11.46 -5.11 8.18
CA ILE A 118 -11.26 -3.77 8.71
C ILE A 118 -12.02 -2.75 7.86
N ALA A 119 -11.89 -2.87 6.55
CA ALA A 119 -12.57 -2.03 5.57
C ALA A 119 -13.24 -2.91 4.48
N PRO A 120 -14.48 -2.60 4.07
CA PRO A 120 -15.14 -3.30 2.99
C PRO A 120 -14.56 -2.87 1.63
N VAL A 121 -14.64 -3.74 0.63
CA VAL A 121 -14.05 -3.53 -0.71
C VAL A 121 -14.58 -2.27 -1.39
N GLU A 122 -15.85 -1.93 -1.12
CA GLU A 122 -16.53 -0.73 -1.62
C GLU A 122 -15.80 0.55 -1.20
N THR A 123 -15.18 0.56 -0.01
CA THR A 123 -14.42 1.74 0.45
C THR A 123 -13.21 2.00 -0.45
N ILE A 124 -12.51 0.94 -0.88
CA ILE A 124 -11.36 1.07 -1.77
C ILE A 124 -11.81 1.44 -3.18
N ILE A 125 -12.90 0.83 -3.66
CA ILE A 125 -13.51 1.16 -4.96
C ILE A 125 -13.86 2.65 -5.03
N ASP A 126 -14.51 3.19 -4.00
CA ASP A 126 -14.92 4.59 -3.99
C ASP A 126 -13.75 5.56 -3.91
N MET A 127 -12.62 5.16 -3.29
CA MET A 127 -11.37 5.91 -3.37
C MET A 127 -10.81 5.93 -4.79
N LEU A 128 -10.76 4.77 -5.47
CA LEU A 128 -10.21 4.67 -6.82
C LEU A 128 -11.05 5.44 -7.85
N LYS A 129 -12.37 5.53 -7.68
CA LYS A 129 -13.24 6.36 -8.53
C LYS A 129 -12.93 7.86 -8.47
N GLN A 130 -12.28 8.33 -7.40
CA GLN A 130 -11.89 9.74 -7.22
C GLN A 130 -10.51 10.04 -7.82
N LYS A 131 -9.78 9.03 -8.28
CA LYS A 131 -8.45 9.17 -8.84
C LYS A 131 -8.47 10.06 -10.09
N ASP A 132 -7.50 10.98 -10.14
CA ASP A 132 -7.20 11.75 -11.34
C ASP A 132 -6.28 11.01 -12.31
N GLU A 133 -6.38 11.33 -13.61
CA GLU A 133 -5.55 10.72 -14.65
C GLU A 133 -4.05 11.04 -14.51
N SER A 134 -3.67 12.08 -13.76
CA SER A 134 -2.26 12.44 -13.52
C SER A 134 -1.59 11.68 -12.38
N MET A 135 -2.34 10.94 -11.56
CA MET A 135 -1.81 10.26 -10.37
C MET A 135 -1.59 8.78 -10.64
N HIS A 136 -0.40 8.26 -10.35
CA HIS A 136 -0.11 6.83 -10.39
C HIS A 136 -0.43 6.20 -9.03
N ILE A 137 -1.11 5.04 -9.00
CA ILE A 137 -1.43 4.34 -7.75
C ILE A 137 -0.93 2.90 -7.82
N ILE A 138 -0.25 2.45 -6.77
CA ILE A 138 0.07 1.03 -6.57
C ILE A 138 -0.55 0.56 -5.26
N MET A 139 -1.29 -0.54 -5.30
CA MET A 139 -1.79 -1.24 -4.12
C MET A 139 -1.06 -2.57 -3.96
N THR A 140 -0.72 -2.94 -2.72
CA THR A 140 -0.09 -4.23 -2.43
C THR A 140 -0.88 -5.04 -1.41
N GLY A 141 -0.65 -6.36 -1.39
CA GLY A 141 -1.10 -7.29 -0.37
C GLY A 141 -1.20 -8.71 -0.89
N CYS A 142 -1.72 -9.66 -0.12
CA CYS A 142 -1.75 -11.07 -0.55
C CYS A 142 -2.83 -11.35 -1.59
N TRP A 143 -4.07 -10.91 -1.33
CA TRP A 143 -5.24 -11.28 -2.12
C TRP A 143 -5.91 -10.06 -2.74
N LEU A 144 -6.21 -10.13 -4.04
CA LEU A 144 -6.99 -9.11 -4.75
C LEU A 144 -8.43 -9.62 -4.93
N PRO A 145 -9.42 -8.97 -4.29
CA PRO A 145 -10.83 -9.29 -4.54
C PRO A 145 -11.24 -9.06 -6.00
N ASP A 146 -12.05 -9.97 -6.54
CA ASP A 146 -12.55 -9.88 -7.92
C ASP A 146 -13.32 -8.57 -8.19
N ALA A 147 -14.02 -8.05 -7.18
CA ALA A 147 -14.76 -6.79 -7.25
C ALA A 147 -13.87 -5.57 -7.53
N LEU A 148 -12.57 -5.62 -7.23
CA LEU A 148 -11.62 -4.54 -7.51
C LEU A 148 -11.01 -4.62 -8.91
N LYS A 149 -11.03 -5.79 -9.56
CA LYS A 149 -10.42 -5.97 -10.89
C LYS A 149 -10.89 -4.97 -11.96
N PRO A 150 -12.19 -4.57 -12.01
CA PRO A 150 -12.65 -3.56 -12.98
C PRO A 150 -12.10 -2.14 -12.75
N TYR A 151 -11.49 -1.86 -11.60
CA TYR A 151 -11.04 -0.53 -11.18
C TYR A 151 -9.51 -0.38 -11.20
N VAL A 152 -8.79 -1.39 -11.68
CA VAL A 152 -7.33 -1.41 -11.76
C VAL A 152 -6.92 -1.70 -13.20
N ASP A 153 -5.83 -1.08 -13.64
CA ASP A 153 -5.35 -1.17 -15.02
C ASP A 153 -4.36 -2.33 -15.22
N SER A 154 -3.63 -2.71 -14.16
CA SER A 154 -2.63 -3.78 -14.19
C SER A 154 -2.63 -4.58 -12.89
N ILE A 155 -2.44 -5.90 -13.01
CA ILE A 155 -2.32 -6.82 -11.88
C ILE A 155 -1.06 -7.66 -12.11
N THR A 156 -0.11 -7.58 -11.19
CA THR A 156 1.07 -8.45 -11.15
C THR A 156 0.96 -9.37 -9.94
N THR A 157 1.01 -10.68 -10.20
CA THR A 157 1.03 -11.70 -9.14
C THR A 157 2.45 -12.21 -8.94
N ILE A 158 2.96 -12.09 -7.72
CA ILE A 158 4.28 -12.58 -7.32
C ILE A 158 4.10 -13.88 -6.54
N THR A 159 4.82 -14.92 -6.94
CA THR A 159 4.84 -16.24 -6.28
C THR A 159 6.27 -16.60 -5.88
N THR A 160 6.42 -17.35 -4.78
CA THR A 160 7.71 -17.92 -4.37
C THR A 160 7.60 -19.43 -4.50
N GLU A 161 8.50 -20.02 -5.29
CA GLU A 161 8.68 -21.46 -5.38
C GLU A 161 9.81 -21.87 -4.45
N LEU A 162 9.55 -22.82 -3.56
CA LEU A 162 10.59 -23.41 -2.72
C LEU A 162 11.18 -24.59 -3.48
N THR A 163 12.45 -24.50 -3.84
CA THR A 163 13.18 -25.65 -4.38
C THR A 163 13.65 -26.49 -3.20
N ASP A 164 13.13 -27.69 -3.03
CA ASP A 164 13.59 -28.63 -2.00
C ASP A 164 15.06 -29.01 -2.26
N GLN A 165 15.97 -28.19 -1.73
CA GLN A 165 17.38 -28.48 -1.52
C GLN A 165 17.77 -27.87 -0.16
N GLU A 166 17.21 -28.42 0.92
CA GLU A 166 17.72 -28.39 2.31
C GLU A 166 16.64 -28.97 3.23
N ARG A 167 16.36 -30.26 3.05
CA ARG A 167 15.77 -31.11 4.09
C ARG A 167 16.76 -32.24 4.38
N GLU A 168 17.82 -31.90 5.09
CA GLU A 168 18.50 -32.83 6.01
C GLU A 168 18.28 -32.33 7.44
#